data_AF-A0A1C4J541-F1
#
_entry.id   AF-A0A1C4J541-F1
#
_cell.length_a   1.000
_cell.length_b   1.000
_cell.length_c   1.000
_cell.angle_alpha   90.00
_cell.angle_beta   90.00
_cell.angle_gamma   90.00
#
_symmetry.space_group_name_H-M   'P 1'
#
loop_
_entity.id
_entity.type
_entity.pdbx_description
1 polymer ?
#
loop_
_entity_poly.entity_id
_entity_poly.type
_entity_poly.pdbx_seq_one_letter_code
_entity_poly.pdbx_strand_id
1 'polypeptide(L)'
;PTSPTGTTVLGVDIGNESTDQADKSLDQALGGRTTAPLNLTIGGRQQTLKPSVAGLSFDADATVRSVAHSDYNPVSVIRSLFGGTREAEPVILVDEDKLKAALKVVAGNNSTASDGMIRFEPNKVVAVPGKAGSSFDVDAAANQIAAAYHVRAETGANTTIDLPVTTVQPKVTQAELNTAVNGFAKRAVSHRVLVRADAAHSILLGPTVALPKVLTMVPDDTGRLQPHVDLTALQSLYGSTFDGVLLKRPDGSRTPVTAKDVATALLSGLDVDTTAQKTVTLPGVAG
;
A
#
# COMPACT_ATOMS: atom_id res chain seq x y z
N PRO A 1 17.76 -45.33 -4.20
CA PRO A 1 17.68 -45.33 -5.67
C PRO A 1 18.74 -44.36 -6.21
N THR A 2 19.26 -44.59 -7.41
CA THR A 2 20.29 -43.74 -8.03
C THR A 2 19.72 -43.09 -9.29
N SER A 3 20.17 -41.87 -9.60
CA SER A 3 19.77 -41.16 -10.81
C SER A 3 20.32 -41.84 -12.08
N PRO A 4 19.61 -41.78 -13.22
CA PRO A 4 20.08 -42.35 -14.47
C PRO A 4 21.41 -41.76 -14.93
N THR A 5 22.21 -42.57 -15.61
CA THR A 5 23.46 -42.13 -16.23
C THR A 5 23.21 -40.99 -17.22
N GLY A 6 24.04 -39.95 -17.15
CA GLY A 6 23.99 -38.79 -18.05
C GLY A 6 22.85 -37.80 -17.77
N THR A 7 22.27 -37.82 -16.57
CA THR A 7 21.22 -36.87 -16.16
C THR A 7 21.81 -35.57 -15.63
N THR A 8 21.41 -34.45 -16.22
CA THR A 8 21.74 -33.10 -15.78
C THR A 8 20.49 -32.33 -15.39
N VAL A 9 20.56 -31.52 -14.33
CA VAL A 9 19.50 -30.59 -13.91
C VAL A 9 20.12 -29.20 -13.85
N LEU A 10 19.57 -28.24 -14.60
CA LEU A 10 20.07 -26.85 -14.62
C LEU A 10 21.59 -26.73 -14.87
N GLY A 11 22.11 -27.61 -15.74
CA GLY A 11 23.53 -27.71 -16.06
C GLY A 11 24.41 -28.39 -15.01
N VAL A 12 23.83 -28.98 -13.95
CA VAL A 12 24.53 -29.78 -12.93
C VAL A 12 24.34 -31.26 -13.23
N ASP A 13 25.44 -32.00 -13.39
CA ASP A 13 25.40 -33.46 -13.58
C ASP A 13 25.11 -34.16 -12.24
N ILE A 14 24.05 -34.96 -12.24
CA ILE A 14 23.61 -35.79 -11.09
C ILE A 14 23.57 -37.27 -11.47
N GLY A 15 24.10 -37.64 -12.64
CA GLY A 15 24.02 -39.00 -13.15
C GLY A 15 24.80 -39.99 -12.29
N ASN A 16 24.22 -41.16 -12.04
CA ASN A 16 24.77 -42.22 -11.18
C ASN A 16 24.93 -41.85 -9.69
N GLU A 17 24.49 -40.66 -9.27
CA GLU A 17 24.48 -40.27 -7.86
C GLU A 17 23.29 -40.93 -7.13
N SER A 18 23.47 -41.26 -5.85
CA SER A 18 22.32 -41.56 -4.99
C SER A 18 21.44 -40.32 -4.81
N THR A 19 20.19 -40.50 -4.41
CA THR A 19 19.28 -39.37 -4.12
C THR A 19 19.95 -38.33 -3.19
N ASP A 20 20.50 -38.77 -2.05
CA ASP A 20 21.19 -37.89 -1.10
C ASP A 20 22.45 -37.20 -1.65
N GLN A 21 23.11 -37.82 -2.64
CA GLN A 21 24.28 -37.23 -3.31
C GLN A 21 23.83 -36.18 -4.33
N ALA A 22 22.82 -36.50 -5.14
CA ALA A 22 22.21 -35.59 -6.10
C ALA A 22 21.65 -34.33 -5.44
N ASP A 23 20.95 -34.47 -4.31
CA ASP A 23 20.43 -33.32 -3.55
C ASP A 23 21.57 -32.39 -3.10
N LYS A 24 22.66 -32.95 -2.57
CA LYS A 24 23.84 -32.16 -2.14
C LYS A 24 24.55 -31.49 -3.30
N SER A 25 24.71 -32.20 -4.42
CA SER A 25 25.35 -31.67 -5.64
C SER A 25 24.54 -30.49 -6.19
N LEU A 26 23.22 -30.60 -6.23
CA LEU A 26 22.32 -29.53 -6.65
C LEU A 26 22.35 -28.34 -5.69
N ASP A 27 22.27 -28.57 -4.38
CA ASP A 27 22.33 -27.50 -3.37
C ASP A 27 23.64 -26.71 -3.46
N GLN A 28 24.77 -27.40 -3.60
CA GLN A 28 26.09 -26.76 -3.72
C GLN A 28 26.24 -25.96 -5.01
N ALA A 29 25.79 -26.52 -6.14
CA ALA A 29 25.97 -25.90 -7.45
C ALA A 29 24.97 -24.77 -7.74
N LEU A 30 23.74 -24.89 -7.23
CA LEU A 30 22.64 -23.97 -7.51
C LEU A 30 22.37 -22.96 -6.39
N GLY A 31 22.92 -23.16 -5.19
CA GLY A 31 22.60 -22.35 -4.00
C GLY A 31 22.60 -20.85 -4.26
N GLY A 32 23.69 -20.29 -4.81
CA GLY A 32 23.74 -18.87 -5.16
C GLY A 32 22.74 -18.44 -6.24
N ARG A 33 22.43 -19.32 -7.21
CA ARG A 33 21.50 -19.04 -8.31
C ARG A 33 20.05 -18.99 -7.84
N THR A 34 19.69 -19.78 -6.84
CA THR A 34 18.31 -19.92 -6.35
C THR A 34 18.04 -19.04 -5.12
N THR A 35 19.07 -18.67 -4.35
CA THR A 35 18.90 -17.91 -3.09
C THR A 35 19.33 -16.45 -3.16
N ALA A 36 20.21 -16.06 -4.10
CA ALA A 36 20.68 -14.68 -4.18
C ALA A 36 19.52 -13.69 -4.44
N PRO A 37 19.60 -12.46 -3.89
CA PRO A 37 18.62 -11.42 -4.21
C PRO A 37 18.50 -11.16 -5.72
N LEU A 38 17.27 -11.02 -6.19
CA LEU A 38 16.96 -10.55 -7.53
C LEU A 38 17.13 -9.03 -7.59
N ASN A 39 17.74 -8.54 -8.67
CA ASN A 39 17.92 -7.11 -8.91
C ASN A 39 16.74 -6.60 -9.71
N LEU A 40 16.01 -5.63 -9.16
CA LEU A 40 14.86 -4.99 -9.82
C LEU A 40 15.18 -3.52 -10.11
N THR A 41 14.66 -3.01 -11.21
CA THR A 41 14.56 -1.56 -11.45
C THR A 41 13.09 -1.19 -11.51
N ILE A 42 12.66 -0.24 -10.68
CA ILE A 42 11.27 0.22 -10.63
C ILE A 42 11.29 1.71 -10.87
N GLY A 43 10.82 2.14 -12.04
CA GLY A 43 10.86 3.55 -12.44
C GLY A 43 12.26 4.16 -12.38
N GLY A 44 13.27 3.40 -12.79
CA GLY A 44 14.68 3.83 -12.79
C GLY A 44 15.39 3.71 -11.43
N ARG A 45 14.72 3.24 -10.37
CA ARG A 45 15.33 3.01 -9.05
C ARG A 45 15.67 1.54 -8.85
N GLN A 46 16.91 1.26 -8.44
CA GLN A 46 17.33 -0.09 -8.08
C GLN A 46 16.67 -0.54 -6.77
N GLN A 47 16.23 -1.79 -6.75
CA GLN A 47 15.65 -2.49 -5.61
C GLN A 47 16.16 -3.93 -5.60
N THR A 48 16.06 -4.58 -4.44
CA THR A 48 16.40 -6.00 -4.32
C THR A 48 15.22 -6.78 -3.77
N LEU A 49 15.00 -7.97 -4.31
CA LEU A 49 13.95 -8.89 -3.86
C LEU A 49 14.57 -10.23 -3.49
N LYS A 50 14.44 -10.62 -2.22
CA LYS A 50 14.92 -11.92 -1.75
C LYS A 50 13.95 -13.02 -2.20
N PRO A 51 14.39 -14.06 -2.91
CA PRO A 51 13.53 -15.17 -3.35
C PRO A 51 12.71 -15.78 -2.21
N SER A 52 13.33 -16.01 -1.05
CA SER A 52 12.66 -16.60 0.12
C SER A 52 11.52 -15.73 0.68
N VAL A 53 11.63 -14.40 0.59
CA VAL A 53 10.58 -13.46 1.01
C VAL A 53 9.47 -13.40 -0.05
N ALA A 54 9.84 -13.55 -1.30
CA ALA A 54 8.95 -13.52 -2.46
C ALA A 54 8.26 -14.86 -2.73
N GLY A 55 8.49 -15.90 -1.92
CA GLY A 55 7.91 -17.21 -2.16
C GLY A 55 8.47 -17.94 -3.38
N LEU A 56 9.70 -17.61 -3.78
CA LEU A 56 10.42 -18.23 -4.88
C LEU A 56 11.46 -19.21 -4.31
N SER A 57 11.38 -20.47 -4.71
CA SER A 57 12.34 -21.50 -4.28
C SER A 57 12.53 -22.60 -5.33
N PHE A 58 13.68 -23.25 -5.26
CA PHE A 58 13.96 -24.50 -5.98
C PHE A 58 13.81 -25.67 -5.00
N ASP A 59 13.11 -26.71 -5.41
CA ASP A 59 12.91 -27.93 -4.61
C ASP A 59 13.82 -29.04 -5.17
N ALA A 60 15.02 -29.16 -4.60
CA ALA A 60 16.02 -30.15 -4.99
C ALA A 60 15.47 -31.57 -4.82
N ASP A 61 14.93 -31.88 -3.64
CA ASP A 61 14.37 -33.20 -3.34
C ASP A 61 13.25 -33.61 -4.31
N ALA A 62 12.32 -32.70 -4.62
CA ALA A 62 11.24 -32.99 -5.57
C ALA A 62 11.77 -33.18 -7.00
N THR A 63 12.81 -32.43 -7.37
CA THR A 63 13.50 -32.58 -8.66
C THR A 63 14.20 -33.94 -8.76
N VAL A 64 14.96 -34.35 -7.75
CA VAL A 64 15.62 -35.66 -7.75
C VAL A 64 14.60 -36.80 -7.68
N ARG A 65 13.51 -36.63 -6.92
CA ARG A 65 12.39 -37.60 -6.91
C ARG A 65 11.72 -37.73 -8.27
N SER A 66 11.51 -36.63 -9.00
CA SER A 66 10.89 -36.68 -10.34
C SER A 66 11.81 -37.41 -11.34
N VAL A 67 13.12 -37.16 -11.27
CA VAL A 67 14.14 -37.87 -12.05
C VAL A 67 14.08 -39.37 -11.80
N ALA A 68 14.08 -39.79 -10.54
CA ALA A 68 14.08 -41.20 -10.16
C ALA A 68 12.76 -41.95 -10.51
N HIS A 69 11.62 -41.25 -10.56
CA HIS A 69 10.33 -41.86 -10.96
C HIS A 69 10.16 -41.95 -12.47
N SER A 70 10.76 -41.01 -13.22
CA SER A 70 10.65 -40.94 -14.68
C SER A 70 11.30 -42.16 -15.38
N ASP A 71 12.11 -42.93 -14.66
CA ASP A 71 12.69 -44.22 -15.10
C ASP A 71 11.68 -45.37 -15.23
N TYR A 72 10.49 -45.23 -14.67
CA TYR A 72 9.43 -46.23 -14.84
C TYR A 72 8.67 -46.11 -16.18
N ASN A 73 9.06 -45.19 -17.07
CA ASN A 73 8.44 -45.01 -18.38
C ASN A 73 9.30 -45.67 -19.49
N PRO A 74 8.94 -46.87 -20.01
CA PRO A 74 9.81 -47.74 -20.81
C PRO A 74 10.10 -47.27 -22.25
N VAL A 75 9.70 -46.06 -22.64
CA VAL A 75 9.90 -45.54 -24.00
C VAL A 75 11.13 -44.61 -24.10
N SER A 76 11.69 -44.16 -22.98
CA SER A 76 12.88 -43.28 -22.93
C SER A 76 14.23 -44.02 -22.92
N VAL A 77 14.23 -45.35 -22.73
CA VAL A 77 15.42 -46.17 -22.50
C VAL A 77 16.26 -46.46 -23.75
N ILE A 78 15.74 -46.25 -24.96
CA ILE A 78 16.44 -46.64 -26.21
C ILE A 78 17.59 -45.66 -26.56
N ARG A 79 17.60 -44.44 -25.99
CA ARG A 79 18.58 -43.41 -26.37
C ARG A 79 19.83 -43.34 -25.47
N SER A 80 19.87 -43.99 -24.30
CA SER A 80 21.03 -43.92 -23.39
C SER A 80 22.20 -44.82 -23.82
N LEU A 81 21.99 -45.77 -24.73
CA LEU A 81 23.04 -46.64 -25.28
C LEU A 81 23.98 -45.93 -26.28
N PHE A 82 23.69 -44.68 -26.66
CA PHE A 82 24.49 -43.89 -27.60
C PHE A 82 25.03 -42.57 -27.01
N GLY A 83 25.14 -42.46 -25.68
CA GLY A 83 25.78 -41.29 -25.05
C GLY A 83 24.95 -40.00 -25.08
N GLY A 84 23.62 -40.10 -25.15
CA GLY A 84 22.74 -38.94 -25.04
C GLY A 84 22.68 -38.42 -23.60
N THR A 85 22.97 -37.13 -23.41
CA THR A 85 22.69 -36.41 -22.16
C THR A 85 21.18 -36.21 -21.99
N ARG A 86 20.70 -36.36 -20.76
CA ARG A 86 19.30 -36.14 -20.39
C ARG A 86 19.22 -34.89 -19.53
N GLU A 87 18.52 -33.86 -20.02
CA GLU A 87 18.18 -32.70 -19.20
C GLU A 87 16.86 -32.97 -18.47
N ALA A 88 16.90 -32.94 -17.14
CA ALA A 88 15.73 -33.11 -16.30
C ALA A 88 15.18 -31.76 -15.85
N GLU A 89 13.85 -31.66 -15.86
CA GLU A 89 13.14 -30.43 -15.56
C GLU A 89 13.19 -30.12 -14.04
N PRO A 90 13.67 -28.94 -13.63
CA PRO A 90 13.71 -28.55 -12.24
C PRO A 90 12.31 -28.29 -11.67
N VAL A 91 12.10 -28.63 -10.40
CA VAL A 91 10.91 -28.22 -9.67
C VAL A 91 11.18 -26.85 -9.04
N ILE A 92 10.58 -25.82 -9.63
CA ILE A 92 10.60 -24.45 -9.12
C ILE A 92 9.22 -24.14 -8.54
N LEU A 93 9.21 -23.66 -7.30
CA LEU A 93 8.01 -23.30 -6.57
C LEU A 93 7.86 -21.78 -6.56
N VAL A 94 6.68 -21.31 -6.94
CA VAL A 94 6.29 -19.91 -6.93
C VAL A 94 5.00 -19.78 -6.12
N ASP A 95 5.11 -19.15 -4.96
CA ASP A 95 3.95 -18.72 -4.18
C ASP A 95 3.55 -17.32 -4.67
N GLU A 96 2.58 -17.28 -5.58
CA GLU A 96 2.13 -16.04 -6.22
C GLU A 96 1.64 -15.00 -5.19
N ASP A 97 0.96 -15.43 -4.13
CA ASP A 97 0.44 -14.53 -3.12
C ASP A 97 1.57 -13.89 -2.32
N LYS A 98 2.59 -14.66 -1.94
CA LYS A 98 3.81 -14.12 -1.31
C LYS A 98 4.58 -13.20 -2.26
N LEU A 99 4.69 -13.56 -3.54
CA LEU A 99 5.37 -12.72 -4.53
C LEU A 99 4.67 -11.37 -4.69
N LYS A 100 3.35 -11.38 -4.84
CA LYS A 100 2.53 -10.15 -4.94
C LYS A 100 2.60 -9.34 -3.65
N ALA A 101 2.57 -9.97 -2.48
CA ALA A 101 2.72 -9.29 -1.20
C ALA A 101 4.10 -8.62 -1.06
N ALA A 102 5.18 -9.32 -1.43
CA ALA A 102 6.53 -8.77 -1.42
C ALA A 102 6.65 -7.59 -2.40
N LEU A 103 6.06 -7.71 -3.59
CA LEU A 103 6.02 -6.62 -4.57
C LEU A 103 5.27 -5.40 -4.08
N LYS A 104 4.14 -5.58 -3.36
CA LYS A 104 3.41 -4.46 -2.74
C LYS A 104 4.24 -3.74 -1.69
N VAL A 105 5.07 -4.45 -0.92
CA VAL A 105 5.99 -3.83 0.06
C VAL A 105 7.08 -3.03 -0.66
N VAL A 106 7.67 -3.58 -1.72
CA VAL A 106 8.67 -2.88 -2.53
C VAL A 106 8.05 -1.66 -3.25
N ALA A 107 6.79 -1.77 -3.69
CA ALA A 107 6.02 -0.68 -4.28
C ALA A 107 5.67 0.42 -3.27
N GLY A 108 5.26 0.06 -2.05
CA GLY A 108 4.88 1.01 -1.00
C GLY A 108 6.03 1.95 -0.58
N ASN A 109 7.27 1.51 -0.75
CA ASN A 109 8.46 2.34 -0.55
C ASN A 109 8.73 3.30 -1.72
N ASN A 110 8.13 3.04 -2.90
CA ASN A 110 8.33 3.80 -4.12
C ASN A 110 7.02 4.43 -4.61
N SER A 111 6.76 5.63 -4.08
CA SER A 111 5.95 6.66 -4.75
C SER A 111 4.43 6.43 -4.81
N THR A 112 3.78 6.28 -3.66
CA THR A 112 2.33 6.52 -3.56
C THR A 112 2.03 7.96 -3.98
N ALA A 113 1.09 8.13 -4.93
CA ALA A 113 0.57 9.46 -5.26
C ALA A 113 -0.04 10.06 -3.98
N SER A 114 0.24 11.33 -3.72
CA SER A 114 -0.43 12.05 -2.64
C SER A 114 -1.42 13.02 -3.26
N ASP A 115 -2.68 12.93 -2.85
CA ASP A 115 -3.66 13.92 -3.28
C ASP A 115 -3.38 15.30 -2.66
N GLY A 116 -3.82 16.34 -3.36
CA GLY A 116 -3.77 17.69 -2.84
C GLY A 116 -4.73 17.87 -1.66
N MET A 117 -4.40 18.79 -0.77
CA MET A 117 -5.25 19.13 0.38
C MET A 117 -5.14 20.61 0.72
N ILE A 118 -6.03 21.09 1.57
CA ILE A 118 -5.91 22.41 2.18
C ILE A 118 -5.65 22.25 3.67
N ARG A 119 -4.59 22.93 4.13
CA ARG A 119 -4.27 23.07 5.54
C ARG A 119 -4.61 24.48 6.00
N PHE A 120 -5.02 24.57 7.26
CA PHE A 120 -5.24 25.84 7.92
C PHE A 120 -4.05 26.13 8.84
N GLU A 121 -3.49 27.32 8.71
CA GLU A 121 -2.46 27.88 9.57
C GLU A 121 -3.05 29.07 10.33
N PRO A 122 -2.37 29.60 11.37
CA PRO A 122 -2.86 30.76 12.11
C PRO A 122 -3.21 31.93 11.17
N ASN A 123 -4.52 32.16 10.99
CA ASN A 123 -5.10 33.17 10.10
C ASN A 123 -4.72 33.01 8.61
N LYS A 124 -4.35 31.81 8.16
CA LYS A 124 -3.91 31.55 6.78
C LYS A 124 -4.46 30.24 6.23
N VAL A 125 -4.67 30.21 4.92
CA VAL A 125 -5.04 29.01 4.16
C VAL A 125 -3.83 28.60 3.32
N VAL A 126 -3.42 27.35 3.44
CA VAL A 126 -2.29 26.78 2.70
C VAL A 126 -2.80 25.67 1.80
N ALA A 127 -2.78 25.90 0.49
CA ALA A 127 -2.97 24.85 -0.50
C ALA A 127 -1.70 24.01 -0.58
N VAL A 128 -1.85 22.71 -0.37
CA VAL A 128 -0.77 21.73 -0.54
C VAL A 128 -1.07 20.95 -1.82
N PRO A 129 -0.36 21.23 -2.92
CA PRO A 129 -0.54 20.49 -4.16
C PRO A 129 -0.24 19.00 -3.97
N GLY A 130 -1.02 18.17 -4.66
CA GLY A 130 -0.74 16.75 -4.74
C GLY A 130 0.57 16.48 -5.48
N LYS A 131 1.15 15.30 -5.25
CA LYS A 131 2.35 14.84 -5.94
C LYS A 131 2.01 13.60 -6.73
N ALA A 132 2.40 13.60 -8.01
CA ALA A 132 2.27 12.44 -8.86
C ALA A 132 3.03 11.26 -8.25
N GLY A 133 2.38 10.10 -8.23
CA GLY A 133 2.96 8.84 -7.81
C GLY A 133 3.38 7.99 -9.00
N SER A 134 3.94 6.84 -8.69
CA SER A 134 4.27 5.79 -9.64
C SER A 134 3.58 4.52 -9.19
N SER A 135 2.88 3.86 -10.10
CA SER A 135 2.35 2.52 -9.91
C SER A 135 2.96 1.58 -10.93
N PHE A 136 2.94 0.28 -10.67
CA PHE A 136 3.22 -0.75 -11.67
C PHE A 136 2.20 -1.87 -11.53
N ASP A 137 2.03 -2.65 -12.58
CA ASP A 137 1.16 -3.82 -12.58
C ASP A 137 1.81 -4.94 -11.78
N VAL A 138 1.24 -5.26 -10.61
CA VAL A 138 1.76 -6.26 -9.69
C VAL A 138 1.67 -7.67 -10.28
N ASP A 139 0.61 -7.97 -11.06
CA ASP A 139 0.42 -9.28 -11.66
C ASP A 139 1.41 -9.49 -12.82
N ALA A 140 1.56 -8.48 -13.69
CA ALA A 140 2.55 -8.53 -14.76
C ALA A 140 3.98 -8.62 -14.20
N ALA A 141 4.29 -7.86 -13.14
CA ALA A 141 5.58 -7.90 -12.47
C ALA A 141 5.87 -9.27 -11.83
N ALA A 142 4.87 -9.90 -11.20
CA ALA A 142 5.00 -11.23 -10.62
C ALA A 142 5.38 -12.27 -11.70
N ASN A 143 4.68 -12.26 -12.84
CA ASN A 143 4.97 -13.15 -13.96
C ASN A 143 6.39 -12.94 -14.52
N GLN A 144 6.79 -11.68 -14.71
CA GLN A 144 8.12 -11.34 -15.20
C GLN A 144 9.23 -11.79 -14.23
N ILE A 145 9.00 -11.65 -12.92
CA ILE A 145 9.94 -12.07 -11.88
C ILE A 145 10.04 -13.60 -11.80
N ALA A 146 8.91 -14.31 -11.87
CA ALA A 146 8.93 -15.76 -11.91
C ALA A 146 9.74 -16.26 -13.11
N ALA A 147 9.45 -15.75 -14.32
CA ALA A 147 10.20 -16.10 -15.53
C ALA A 147 11.70 -15.79 -15.40
N ALA A 148 12.07 -14.63 -14.85
CA ALA A 148 13.46 -14.28 -14.64
C ALA A 148 14.15 -15.17 -13.58
N TYR A 149 13.42 -15.62 -12.56
CA TYR A 149 13.93 -16.56 -11.56
C TYR A 149 14.24 -17.93 -12.18
N HIS A 150 13.36 -18.43 -13.05
CA HIS A 150 13.59 -19.65 -13.83
C HIS A 150 14.85 -19.53 -14.70
N VAL A 151 14.94 -18.47 -15.51
CA VAL A 151 16.11 -18.24 -16.38
C VAL A 151 17.40 -18.12 -15.57
N ARG A 152 17.37 -17.49 -14.40
CA ARG A 152 18.54 -17.39 -13.51
C ARG A 152 18.92 -18.74 -12.91
N ALA A 153 17.95 -19.56 -12.53
CA ALA A 153 18.22 -20.91 -12.04
C ALA A 153 18.93 -21.76 -13.10
N GLU A 154 18.49 -21.64 -14.37
CA GLU A 154 19.08 -22.32 -15.54
C GLU A 154 20.46 -21.79 -15.92
N THR A 155 20.58 -20.48 -16.12
CA THR A 155 21.79 -19.88 -16.73
C THR A 155 22.82 -19.39 -15.72
N GLY A 156 22.40 -19.20 -14.45
CA GLY A 156 23.18 -18.50 -13.44
C GLY A 156 23.26 -16.98 -13.63
N ALA A 157 22.67 -16.42 -14.71
CA ALA A 157 22.73 -15.00 -14.99
C ALA A 157 21.75 -14.20 -14.12
N ASN A 158 22.26 -13.34 -13.24
CA ASN A 158 21.44 -12.46 -12.40
C ASN A 158 21.20 -11.11 -13.08
N THR A 159 20.42 -11.12 -14.17
CA THR A 159 20.08 -9.90 -14.91
C THR A 159 19.14 -9.00 -14.10
N THR A 160 19.22 -7.69 -14.35
CA THR A 160 18.31 -6.74 -13.71
C THR A 160 16.96 -6.79 -14.40
N ILE A 161 15.90 -6.94 -13.61
CA ILE A 161 14.51 -7.01 -14.07
C ILE A 161 13.94 -5.60 -14.04
N ASP A 162 13.65 -5.02 -15.20
CA ASP A 162 13.02 -3.70 -15.30
C ASP A 162 11.50 -3.83 -15.23
N LEU A 163 10.90 -3.18 -14.23
CA LEU A 163 9.47 -3.15 -14.01
C LEU A 163 8.93 -1.78 -14.45
N PRO A 164 8.15 -1.72 -15.54
CA PRO A 164 7.64 -0.47 -16.06
C PRO A 164 6.66 0.15 -15.07
N VAL A 165 6.79 1.46 -14.85
CA VAL A 165 5.87 2.22 -14.01
C VAL A 165 4.99 3.12 -14.86
N THR A 166 3.75 3.28 -14.43
CA THR A 166 2.82 4.28 -14.92
C THR A 166 2.71 5.40 -13.91
N THR A 167 2.66 6.65 -14.39
CA THR A 167 2.43 7.81 -13.53
C THR A 167 0.97 7.85 -13.09
N VAL A 168 0.75 7.92 -11.77
CA VAL A 168 -0.57 8.14 -11.19
C VAL A 168 -0.67 9.61 -10.80
N GLN A 169 -1.58 10.33 -11.44
CA GLN A 169 -1.81 11.75 -11.14
C GLN A 169 -2.65 11.92 -9.86
N PRO A 170 -2.44 12.99 -9.08
CA PRO A 170 -3.35 13.36 -8.01
C PRO A 170 -4.76 13.56 -8.55
N LYS A 171 -5.78 13.12 -7.79
CA LYS A 171 -7.19 13.35 -8.12
C LYS A 171 -7.54 14.83 -8.04
N VAL A 172 -6.95 15.54 -7.08
CA VAL A 172 -7.17 16.97 -6.86
C VAL A 172 -6.40 17.79 -7.88
N THR A 173 -7.13 18.52 -8.71
CA THR A 173 -6.54 19.43 -9.70
C THR A 173 -6.15 20.77 -9.06
N GLN A 174 -5.26 21.52 -9.72
CA GLN A 174 -4.94 22.89 -9.30
C GLN A 174 -6.18 23.81 -9.34
N ALA A 175 -7.11 23.59 -10.27
CA ALA A 175 -8.35 24.33 -10.36
C ALA A 175 -9.26 24.08 -9.15
N GLU A 176 -9.33 22.83 -8.67
CA GLU A 176 -10.08 22.47 -7.46
C GLU A 176 -9.45 23.10 -6.22
N LEU A 177 -8.12 23.07 -6.08
CA LEU A 177 -7.41 23.78 -4.99
C LEU A 177 -7.76 25.28 -4.99
N ASN A 178 -7.72 25.93 -6.15
CA ASN A 178 -8.05 27.35 -6.25
C ASN A 178 -9.52 27.62 -5.90
N THR A 179 -10.43 26.73 -6.30
CA THR A 179 -11.86 26.83 -5.98
C THR A 179 -12.11 26.70 -4.48
N ALA A 180 -11.49 25.71 -3.85
CA ALA A 180 -11.63 25.46 -2.42
C ALA A 180 -10.97 26.58 -1.57
N VAL A 181 -9.80 27.09 -1.99
CA VAL A 181 -9.14 28.26 -1.37
C VAL A 181 -10.02 29.50 -1.44
N ASN A 182 -10.56 29.83 -2.62
CA ASN A 182 -11.36 31.03 -2.81
C ASN A 182 -12.81 30.91 -2.30
N GLY A 183 -13.26 29.68 -2.04
CA GLY A 183 -14.58 29.37 -1.50
C GLY A 183 -14.56 29.16 0.00
N PHE A 184 -14.83 27.92 0.42
CA PHE A 184 -14.99 27.57 1.84
C PHE A 184 -13.77 27.92 2.69
N ALA A 185 -12.54 27.67 2.23
CA ALA A 185 -11.37 27.87 3.06
C ALA A 185 -11.15 29.35 3.43
N LYS A 186 -11.43 30.28 2.51
CA LYS A 186 -11.38 31.72 2.78
C LYS A 186 -12.44 32.14 3.81
N ARG A 187 -13.67 31.60 3.72
CA ARG A 187 -14.74 31.86 4.71
C ARG A 187 -14.39 31.27 6.08
N ALA A 188 -13.82 30.08 6.10
CA ALA A 188 -13.46 29.41 7.34
C ALA A 188 -12.42 30.19 8.16
N VAL A 189 -11.55 31.00 7.53
CA VAL A 189 -10.58 31.83 8.26
C VAL A 189 -11.02 33.28 8.50
N SER A 190 -12.20 33.69 8.01
CA SER A 190 -12.63 35.10 8.07
C SER A 190 -13.19 35.51 9.43
N HIS A 191 -13.63 34.56 10.25
CA HIS A 191 -14.34 34.83 11.49
C HIS A 191 -14.17 33.70 12.51
N ARG A 192 -14.71 33.89 13.71
CA ARG A 192 -14.74 32.89 14.78
C ARG A 192 -16.14 32.30 14.90
N VAL A 193 -16.22 31.02 15.24
CA VAL A 193 -17.49 30.31 15.47
C VAL A 193 -17.60 29.96 16.95
N LEU A 194 -18.62 30.47 17.62
CA LEU A 194 -19.01 30.07 18.96
C LEU A 194 -20.03 28.93 18.85
N VAL A 195 -19.62 27.71 19.16
CA VAL A 195 -20.54 26.56 19.27
C VAL A 195 -21.02 26.47 20.71
N ARG A 196 -22.33 26.42 20.94
CA ARG A 196 -22.90 26.37 22.30
C ARG A 196 -24.06 25.39 22.41
N ALA A 197 -24.21 24.77 23.57
CA ALA A 197 -25.45 24.11 23.96
C ALA A 197 -26.38 25.10 24.68
N ASP A 198 -25.84 25.79 25.68
CA ASP A 198 -26.54 26.82 26.47
C ASP A 198 -25.57 27.97 26.82
N ALA A 199 -25.86 28.73 27.89
CA ALA A 199 -25.01 29.84 28.31
C ALA A 199 -23.73 29.39 29.06
N ALA A 200 -23.75 28.23 29.70
CA ALA A 200 -22.63 27.67 30.46
C ALA A 200 -21.74 26.75 29.61
N HIS A 201 -22.31 26.07 28.61
CA HIS A 201 -21.62 25.10 27.78
C HIS A 201 -21.37 25.66 26.37
N SER A 202 -20.21 26.28 26.15
CA SER A 202 -19.83 26.82 24.85
C SER A 202 -18.32 26.81 24.59
N ILE A 203 -17.93 26.71 23.32
CA ILE A 203 -16.55 26.79 22.86
C ILE A 203 -16.42 27.77 21.69
N LEU A 204 -15.44 28.68 21.79
CA LEU A 204 -15.08 29.59 20.71
C LEU A 204 -13.95 29.00 19.86
N LEU A 205 -14.26 28.73 18.60
CA LEU A 205 -13.35 28.14 17.61
C LEU A 205 -12.94 29.21 16.60
N GLY A 206 -11.68 29.61 16.64
CA GLY A 206 -11.15 30.69 15.81
C GLY A 206 -9.98 30.28 14.91
N PRO A 207 -9.67 31.10 13.89
CA PRO A 207 -8.71 30.78 12.84
C PRO A 207 -7.24 30.79 13.28
N THR A 208 -6.95 31.32 14.46
CA THR A 208 -5.57 31.48 14.95
C THR A 208 -5.05 30.24 15.68
N VAL A 209 -5.90 29.55 16.46
CA VAL A 209 -5.47 28.47 17.37
C VAL A 209 -6.29 27.21 17.19
N ALA A 210 -7.62 27.31 17.14
CA ALA A 210 -8.48 26.13 17.12
C ALA A 210 -8.57 25.51 15.73
N LEU A 211 -8.95 26.29 14.71
CA LEU A 211 -9.15 25.76 13.35
C LEU A 211 -7.89 25.11 12.75
N PRO A 212 -6.67 25.68 12.90
CA PRO A 212 -5.45 25.04 12.41
C PRO A 212 -5.18 23.64 12.97
N LYS A 213 -5.75 23.31 14.13
CA LYS A 213 -5.55 22.02 14.80
C LYS A 213 -6.61 20.97 14.45
N VAL A 214 -7.80 21.41 14.02
CA VAL A 214 -8.96 20.51 13.86
C VAL A 214 -9.50 20.48 12.44
N LEU A 215 -9.28 21.52 11.63
CA LEU A 215 -9.87 21.64 10.30
C LEU A 215 -8.81 21.41 9.22
N THR A 216 -9.17 20.61 8.23
CA THR A 216 -8.46 20.45 6.96
C THR A 216 -9.49 20.36 5.82
N MET A 217 -9.06 20.42 4.56
CA MET A 217 -9.89 19.95 3.46
C MET A 217 -9.17 18.83 2.72
N VAL A 218 -9.87 17.71 2.55
CA VAL A 218 -9.34 16.48 1.95
C VAL A 218 -10.20 16.08 0.76
N PRO A 219 -9.64 15.39 -0.25
CA PRO A 219 -10.43 14.91 -1.39
C PRO A 219 -11.47 13.88 -0.97
N ASP A 220 -12.63 13.92 -1.62
CA ASP A 220 -13.52 12.78 -1.74
C ASP A 220 -13.08 11.83 -2.87
N ASP A 221 -13.84 10.76 -3.11
CA ASP A 221 -13.52 9.76 -4.13
C ASP A 221 -13.44 10.33 -5.55
N THR A 222 -14.11 11.47 -5.79
CA THR A 222 -14.15 12.19 -7.07
C THR A 222 -13.03 13.22 -7.21
N GLY A 223 -12.22 13.44 -6.16
CA GLY A 223 -11.15 14.43 -6.15
C GLY A 223 -11.59 15.84 -5.79
N ARG A 224 -12.81 16.03 -5.26
CA ARG A 224 -13.28 17.34 -4.78
C ARG A 224 -12.91 17.52 -3.32
N LEU A 225 -12.49 18.74 -2.95
CA LEU A 225 -12.05 19.02 -1.59
C LEU A 225 -13.24 19.28 -0.67
N GLN A 226 -13.38 18.43 0.34
CA GLN A 226 -14.42 18.54 1.38
C GLN A 226 -13.80 18.94 2.72
N PRO A 227 -14.48 19.76 3.53
CA PRO A 227 -14.00 20.08 4.86
C PRO A 227 -14.02 18.84 5.74
N HIS A 228 -12.92 18.61 6.43
CA HIS A 228 -12.73 17.50 7.36
C HIS A 228 -12.32 18.03 8.72
N VAL A 229 -13.04 17.57 9.76
CA VAL A 229 -12.78 17.93 11.15
C VAL A 229 -12.22 16.72 11.87
N ASP A 230 -11.02 16.86 12.43
CA ASP A 230 -10.43 15.86 13.34
C ASP A 230 -11.23 15.85 14.64
N LEU A 231 -12.06 14.82 14.80
CA LEU A 231 -12.96 14.68 15.95
C LEU A 231 -12.19 14.47 17.26
N THR A 232 -11.02 13.83 17.22
CA THR A 232 -10.20 13.57 18.40
C THR A 232 -9.52 14.85 18.87
N ALA A 233 -8.96 15.63 17.93
CA ALA A 233 -8.39 16.93 18.23
C ALA A 233 -9.47 17.91 18.71
N LEU A 234 -10.67 17.88 18.09
CA LEU A 234 -11.80 18.70 18.52
C LEU A 234 -12.26 18.34 19.94
N GLN A 235 -12.42 17.05 20.26
CA GLN A 235 -12.73 16.57 21.62
C GLN A 235 -11.69 17.06 22.62
N SER A 236 -10.41 16.99 22.26
CA SER A 236 -9.32 17.45 23.12
C SER A 236 -9.35 18.97 23.35
N LEU A 237 -9.84 19.75 22.37
CA LEU A 237 -9.97 21.20 22.51
C LEU A 237 -11.11 21.59 23.46
N TYR A 238 -12.27 20.93 23.40
CA TYR A 238 -13.38 21.28 24.28
C TYR A 238 -13.39 20.52 25.60
N GLY A 239 -12.62 19.43 25.75
CA GLY A 239 -12.49 18.70 27.01
C GLY A 239 -13.86 18.31 27.59
N SER A 240 -14.12 18.75 28.83
CA SER A 240 -15.38 18.52 29.56
C SER A 240 -16.46 19.60 29.34
N THR A 241 -16.27 20.52 28.38
CA THR A 241 -17.18 21.67 28.16
C THR A 241 -18.63 21.27 27.92
N PHE A 242 -18.89 20.07 27.40
CA PHE A 242 -20.24 19.57 27.11
C PHE A 242 -20.64 18.36 27.97
N ASP A 243 -19.89 18.08 29.05
CA ASP A 243 -20.21 16.97 29.95
C ASP A 243 -21.56 17.20 30.62
N GLY A 244 -22.39 16.15 30.67
CA GLY A 244 -23.75 16.22 31.21
C GLY A 244 -24.78 16.87 30.28
N VAL A 245 -24.37 17.44 29.14
CA VAL A 245 -25.31 18.00 28.15
C VAL A 245 -25.91 16.87 27.31
N LEU A 246 -27.24 16.79 27.31
CA LEU A 246 -27.99 15.82 26.50
C LEU A 246 -28.71 16.50 25.33
N LEU A 247 -28.57 15.93 24.14
CA LEU A 247 -29.31 16.32 22.95
C LEU A 247 -30.48 15.34 22.72
N LYS A 248 -31.67 15.88 22.47
CA LYS A 248 -32.83 15.15 21.99
C LYS A 248 -32.65 14.86 20.49
N ARG A 249 -32.61 13.58 20.15
CA ARG A 249 -32.48 13.08 18.78
C ARG A 249 -33.85 13.03 18.08
N PRO A 250 -33.88 12.93 16.74
CA PRO A 250 -35.14 12.83 15.97
C PRO A 250 -36.02 11.63 16.37
N ASP A 251 -35.42 10.54 16.84
CA ASP A 251 -36.12 9.34 17.36
C ASP A 251 -36.67 9.52 18.79
N GLY A 252 -36.50 10.70 19.38
CA GLY A 252 -36.93 11.01 20.75
C GLY A 252 -35.94 10.59 21.84
N SER A 253 -34.87 9.86 21.51
CA SER A 253 -33.82 9.49 22.47
C SER A 253 -33.04 10.72 22.94
N ARG A 254 -32.41 10.60 24.13
CA ARG A 254 -31.51 11.62 24.68
C ARG A 254 -30.12 11.04 24.80
N THR A 255 -29.16 11.65 24.11
CA THR A 255 -27.77 11.19 24.12
C THR A 255 -26.83 12.34 24.46
N PRO A 256 -25.66 12.07 25.05
CA PRO A 256 -24.63 13.08 25.24
C PRO A 256 -24.24 13.78 23.93
N VAL A 257 -23.78 15.02 24.05
CA VAL A 257 -23.11 15.74 22.95
C VAL A 257 -21.87 14.96 22.51
N THR A 258 -21.73 14.74 21.20
CA THR A 258 -20.55 14.09 20.62
C THR A 258 -19.69 15.08 19.85
N ALA A 259 -18.41 14.74 19.62
CA ALA A 259 -17.52 15.53 18.77
C ALA A 259 -18.09 15.72 17.35
N LYS A 260 -18.87 14.75 16.85
CA LYS A 260 -19.55 14.84 15.55
C LYS A 260 -20.64 15.90 15.55
N ASP A 261 -21.40 16.03 16.64
CA ASP A 261 -22.43 17.06 16.78
C ASP A 261 -21.78 18.47 16.79
N VAL A 262 -20.68 18.63 17.55
CA VAL A 262 -19.89 19.88 17.59
C VAL A 262 -19.24 20.19 16.24
N ALA A 263 -18.68 19.20 15.55
CA ALA A 263 -18.08 19.37 14.22
C ALA A 263 -19.12 19.81 13.18
N THR A 264 -20.32 19.24 13.22
CA THR A 264 -21.42 19.63 12.32
C THR A 264 -21.84 21.08 12.56
N ALA A 265 -22.00 21.47 13.82
CA ALA A 265 -22.29 22.85 14.20
C ALA A 265 -21.16 23.81 13.79
N LEU A 266 -19.89 23.41 13.95
CA LEU A 266 -18.74 24.18 13.50
C LEU A 266 -18.78 24.43 11.99
N LEU A 267 -18.95 23.37 11.18
CA LEU A 267 -18.96 23.49 9.72
C LEU A 267 -20.09 24.38 9.22
N SER A 268 -21.30 24.25 9.79
CA SER A 268 -22.42 25.15 9.45
C SER A 268 -22.16 26.61 9.83
N GLY A 269 -21.40 26.85 10.91
CA GLY A 269 -20.98 28.20 11.29
C GLY A 269 -19.95 28.80 10.34
N LEU A 270 -18.99 27.99 9.87
CA LEU A 270 -17.92 28.41 8.97
C LEU A 270 -18.40 28.64 7.52
N ASP A 271 -19.48 27.98 7.10
CA ASP A 271 -20.04 28.13 5.76
C ASP A 271 -20.95 29.37 5.60
N VAL A 272 -20.62 30.44 6.32
CA VAL A 272 -21.30 31.74 6.24
C VAL A 272 -20.31 32.78 5.73
N ASP A 273 -20.71 33.56 4.74
CA ASP A 273 -19.91 34.67 4.23
C ASP A 273 -20.04 35.89 5.16
N THR A 274 -19.21 35.92 6.20
CA THR A 274 -19.20 37.00 7.20
C THR A 274 -17.80 37.21 7.77
N THR A 275 -17.55 38.40 8.29
CA THR A 275 -16.37 38.73 9.11
C THR A 275 -16.71 38.82 10.59
N ALA A 276 -18.00 38.82 10.94
CA ALA A 276 -18.47 38.84 12.31
C ALA A 276 -18.41 37.45 12.94
N GLN A 277 -18.22 37.39 14.27
CA GLN A 277 -18.34 36.13 15.01
C GLN A 277 -19.72 35.51 14.77
N LYS A 278 -19.74 34.21 14.45
CA LYS A 278 -20.96 33.45 14.28
C LYS A 278 -21.22 32.59 15.51
N THR A 279 -22.43 32.65 16.05
CA THR A 279 -22.89 31.71 17.08
C THR A 279 -23.76 30.64 16.46
N VAL A 280 -23.46 29.38 16.78
CA VAL A 280 -24.24 28.20 16.39
C VAL A 280 -24.67 27.47 17.65
N THR A 281 -25.97 27.26 17.80
CA THR A 281 -26.54 26.51 18.93
C THR A 281 -26.74 25.06 18.51
N LEU A 282 -26.31 24.11 19.35
CA LEU A 282 -26.58 22.69 19.13
C LEU A 282 -28.09 22.44 19.15
N PRO A 283 -28.64 21.66 18.20
CA PRO A 283 -30.07 21.41 18.14
C PRO A 283 -30.51 20.49 19.29
N GLY A 284 -31.73 20.70 19.78
CA GLY A 284 -32.39 19.75 20.68
C GLY A 284 -31.80 19.63 22.08
N VAL A 285 -31.07 20.63 22.57
CA VAL A 285 -30.56 20.65 23.96
C VAL A 285 -31.73 20.45 24.92
N ALA A 286 -31.71 19.34 25.66
CA ALA A 286 -32.70 19.06 26.68
C ALA A 286 -32.38 19.91 27.91
N GLY A 287 -33.32 20.76 28.31
CA GLY A 287 -33.30 21.43 29.61
C GLY A 287 -33.63 20.48 30.74
#